data_AF-A0A9X7AZB6-F1
#
_entry.id   AF-A0A9X7AZB6-F1
#
_cell.length_a   1.000
_cell.length_b   1.000
_cell.length_c   1.000
_cell.angle_alpha   90.00
_cell.angle_beta   90.00
_cell.angle_gamma   90.00
#
_symmetry.space_group_name_H-M   'P 1'
#
loop_
_entity.id
_entity.type
_entity.pdbx_description
1 polymer ?
#
loop_
_entity_poly.entity_id
_entity_poly.type
_entity_poly.pdbx_seq_one_letter_code
_entity_poly.pdbx_strand_id
1 'polypeptide(L)'
;MIGLLVVLGCALIFFFLSQITTSSSRYNPDNDPQRSKCSNKLEKRVYDALCYKGYHPIVQHKVTKTRYKLDFAFFSPTGAKIDVEIDGPFHRTPEGIQRDRKRDKYMKANGWKVFRITDITLKDNFEKQILLLEAELNDVGIYPSKDPTFVLSEQE
;
A
#
# COMPACT_ATOMS: atom_id res chain seq x y z
N MET A 1 1.27 36.04 31.97
CA MET A 1 1.19 35.78 30.52
C MET A 1 2.20 34.72 30.06
N ILE A 2 3.48 34.79 30.49
CA ILE A 2 4.52 33.81 30.09
C ILE A 2 4.18 32.37 30.52
N GLY A 3 3.71 32.14 31.74
CA GLY A 3 3.36 30.79 32.21
C GLY A 3 2.25 30.10 31.41
N LEU A 4 1.25 30.85 30.93
CA LEU A 4 0.16 30.31 30.10
C LEU A 4 0.67 29.86 28.72
N LEU A 5 1.60 30.62 28.13
CA LEU A 5 2.22 30.30 26.84
C LEU A 5 3.09 29.04 26.92
N VAL A 6 3.82 28.86 28.03
CA VAL A 6 4.63 27.65 28.26
C VAL A 6 3.74 26.41 28.39
N VAL A 7 2.64 26.50 29.16
CA VAL A 7 1.70 25.39 29.32
C VAL A 7 1.03 25.00 28.00
N LEU A 8 0.61 25.99 27.20
CA LEU A 8 0.04 25.75 25.85
C LEU A 8 1.07 25.11 24.91
N GLY A 9 2.32 25.58 24.92
CA GLY A 9 3.40 25.00 24.13
C GLY A 9 3.66 23.53 24.49
N CYS A 10 3.77 23.23 25.78
CA CYS A 10 3.93 21.86 26.26
C CYS A 10 2.73 20.97 25.90
N ALA A 11 1.50 21.47 26.06
CA ALA A 11 0.29 20.72 25.72
C ALA A 11 0.23 20.38 24.22
N LEU A 12 0.60 21.32 23.34
CA LEU A 12 0.68 21.07 21.91
C LEU A 12 1.76 20.02 21.59
N ILE A 13 2.94 20.12 22.20
CA ILE A 13 4.01 19.13 22.02
C ILE A 13 3.56 17.74 22.48
N PHE A 14 2.95 17.61 23.66
CA PHE A 14 2.41 16.34 24.13
C PHE A 14 1.28 15.80 23.25
N PHE A 15 0.43 16.68 22.72
CA PHE A 15 -0.61 16.30 21.76
C PHE A 15 0.00 15.72 20.48
N PHE A 16 0.95 16.41 19.85
CA PHE A 16 1.65 15.91 18.66
C PHE A 16 2.45 14.64 18.94
N LEU A 17 3.15 14.56 20.09
CA LEU A 17 3.85 13.35 20.52
C LEU A 17 2.89 12.18 20.72
N SER A 18 1.69 12.40 21.28
CA SER A 18 0.68 11.36 21.45
C SER A 18 0.14 10.84 20.11
N GLN A 19 -0.01 11.71 19.11
CA GLN A 19 -0.41 11.29 17.76
C GLN A 19 0.67 10.42 17.10
N ILE A 20 1.95 10.75 17.33
CA ILE A 20 3.08 9.97 16.82
C ILE A 20 3.20 8.61 17.54
N THR A 21 3.06 8.57 18.86
CA THR A 21 3.29 7.36 19.66
C THR A 21 2.12 6.39 19.67
N THR A 22 0.89 6.85 19.42
CA THR A 22 -0.29 5.96 19.41
C THR A 22 -0.49 5.21 18.09
N SER A 23 0.37 5.41 17.08
CA SER A 23 0.28 4.79 15.76
C SER A 23 0.80 3.35 15.68
N SER A 24 0.97 2.64 16.80
CA SER A 24 1.37 1.23 16.76
C SER A 24 0.22 0.37 16.22
N SER A 25 0.33 0.01 14.95
CA SER A 25 -0.46 -1.05 14.32
C SER A 25 -0.32 -2.33 15.14
N ARG A 26 -1.43 -3.06 15.41
CA ARG A 26 -1.43 -4.39 16.05
C ARG A 26 -0.86 -5.50 15.14
N TYR A 27 -0.23 -5.12 14.04
CA TYR A 27 0.29 -6.03 13.04
C TYR A 27 1.33 -6.99 13.64
N ASN A 28 1.13 -8.29 13.42
CA ASN A 28 2.08 -9.34 13.76
C ASN A 28 2.41 -10.15 12.49
N PRO A 29 3.63 -10.01 11.93
CA PRO A 29 4.00 -10.65 10.66
C PRO A 29 4.05 -12.18 10.71
N ASP A 30 4.11 -12.79 11.90
CA ASP A 30 4.22 -14.24 12.04
C ASP A 30 2.86 -14.96 11.94
N ASN A 31 1.76 -14.23 12.13
CA ASN A 31 0.40 -14.78 12.11
C ASN A 31 -0.54 -14.04 11.15
N ASP A 32 0.01 -13.42 10.09
CA ASP A 32 -0.78 -12.73 9.08
C ASP A 32 -1.01 -13.63 7.84
N PRO A 33 -2.27 -13.99 7.52
CA PRO A 33 -2.59 -14.86 6.39
C PRO A 33 -2.47 -14.18 5.02
N GLN A 34 -2.50 -12.85 4.93
CA GLN A 34 -2.22 -12.12 3.68
C GLN A 34 -0.72 -12.11 3.41
N ARG A 35 0.11 -11.86 4.44
CA ARG A 35 1.57 -11.89 4.31
C ARG A 35 2.11 -13.23 3.80
N SER A 36 1.48 -14.33 4.19
CA SER A 36 1.88 -15.68 3.73
C SER A 36 1.65 -15.90 2.23
N LYS A 37 0.74 -15.13 1.61
CA LYS A 37 0.45 -15.18 0.16
C LYS A 37 1.45 -14.40 -0.68
N CYS A 38 2.26 -13.52 -0.10
CA CYS A 38 3.30 -12.81 -0.84
C CYS A 38 4.28 -13.81 -1.49
N SER A 39 4.57 -13.60 -2.77
CA SER A 39 5.29 -14.56 -3.62
C SER A 39 6.79 -14.60 -3.33
N ASN A 40 7.36 -13.51 -2.80
CA ASN A 40 8.79 -13.40 -2.52
C ASN A 40 9.10 -12.54 -1.27
N LYS A 41 10.38 -12.50 -0.87
CA LYS A 41 10.84 -11.75 0.31
C LYS A 41 10.69 -10.24 0.16
N LEU A 42 10.79 -9.71 -1.04
CA LEU A 42 10.68 -8.28 -1.31
C LEU A 42 9.23 -7.81 -1.14
N GLU A 43 8.26 -8.55 -1.70
CA GLU A 43 6.84 -8.35 -1.45
C GLU A 43 6.51 -8.40 0.05
N LYS A 44 7.00 -9.41 0.78
CA LYS A 44 6.80 -9.49 2.25
C LYS A 44 7.32 -8.26 2.97
N ARG A 45 8.47 -7.72 2.56
CA ARG A 45 9.06 -6.50 3.16
C ARG A 45 8.19 -5.27 2.89
N VAL A 46 7.64 -5.12 1.68
CA VAL A 46 6.73 -4.03 1.33
C VAL A 46 5.40 -4.17 2.10
N TYR A 47 4.84 -5.38 2.13
CA TYR A 47 3.65 -5.71 2.91
C TYR A 47 3.83 -5.34 4.40
N ASP A 48 4.93 -5.79 5.01
CA ASP A 48 5.26 -5.49 6.40
C ASP A 48 5.30 -3.98 6.65
N ALA A 49 5.98 -3.22 5.78
CA ALA A 49 6.08 -1.77 5.90
C ALA A 49 4.70 -1.07 5.84
N LEU A 50 3.84 -1.50 4.92
CA LEU A 50 2.47 -0.99 4.79
C LEU A 50 1.63 -1.31 6.02
N CYS A 51 1.67 -2.55 6.51
CA CYS A 51 0.90 -2.97 7.68
C CYS A 51 1.37 -2.32 8.98
N TYR A 52 2.68 -2.12 9.18
CA TYR A 52 3.19 -1.34 10.31
C TYR A 52 2.72 0.11 10.27
N LYS A 53 2.53 0.68 9.07
CA LYS A 53 1.98 2.01 8.85
C LYS A 53 0.45 2.07 8.95
N GLY A 54 -0.23 0.94 9.14
CA GLY A 54 -1.69 0.88 9.28
C GLY A 54 -2.46 0.74 7.96
N TYR A 55 -1.79 0.43 6.86
CA TYR A 55 -2.44 0.08 5.60
C TYR A 55 -2.74 -1.43 5.56
N HIS A 56 -3.81 -1.81 4.87
CA HIS A 56 -4.31 -3.19 4.82
C HIS A 56 -4.45 -3.69 3.37
N PRO A 57 -3.33 -3.96 2.67
CA PRO A 57 -3.37 -4.46 1.29
C PRO A 57 -3.99 -5.86 1.19
N ILE A 58 -4.74 -6.11 0.12
CA ILE A 58 -5.20 -7.46 -0.24
C ILE A 58 -4.16 -8.12 -1.15
N VAL A 59 -3.53 -9.19 -0.69
CA VAL A 59 -2.45 -9.87 -1.41
C VAL A 59 -3.00 -10.89 -2.40
N GLN A 60 -2.40 -10.96 -3.60
CA GLN A 60 -2.81 -11.89 -4.66
C GLN A 60 -4.29 -11.75 -5.07
N HIS A 61 -4.83 -10.53 -5.05
CA HIS A 61 -6.22 -10.28 -5.44
C HIS A 61 -6.45 -10.67 -6.90
N LYS A 62 -7.48 -11.50 -7.16
CA LYS A 62 -7.86 -11.92 -8.50
C LYS A 62 -8.85 -10.92 -9.10
N VAL A 63 -8.45 -10.26 -10.19
CA VAL A 63 -9.32 -9.32 -10.89
C VAL A 63 -10.47 -10.06 -11.57
N THR A 64 -11.69 -9.60 -11.30
CA THR A 64 -12.95 -10.19 -11.79
C THR A 64 -12.94 -10.45 -13.30
N LYS A 65 -13.40 -11.63 -13.72
CA LYS A 65 -13.46 -12.11 -15.12
C LYS A 65 -12.10 -12.16 -15.85
N THR A 66 -10.99 -12.15 -15.10
CA THR A 66 -9.64 -12.31 -15.67
C THR A 66 -8.84 -13.41 -14.98
N ARG A 67 -7.66 -13.65 -15.54
CA ARG A 67 -6.60 -14.46 -14.91
C ARG A 67 -5.59 -13.63 -14.11
N TYR A 68 -5.73 -12.31 -14.07
CA TYR A 68 -4.76 -11.42 -13.45
C TYR A 68 -4.84 -11.52 -11.93
N LYS A 69 -3.67 -11.67 -11.30
CA LYS A 69 -3.49 -11.63 -9.86
C LYS A 69 -2.55 -10.48 -9.56
N LEU A 70 -2.96 -9.62 -8.63
CA LEU A 70 -2.23 -8.42 -8.26
C LEU A 70 -1.39 -8.70 -7.02
N ASP A 71 -0.17 -8.16 -6.95
CA ASP A 71 0.66 -8.36 -5.76
C ASP A 71 -0.04 -7.75 -4.53
N PHE A 72 -0.48 -6.48 -4.65
CA PHE A 72 -1.36 -5.84 -3.67
C PHE A 72 -2.50 -5.09 -4.34
N ALA A 73 -3.72 -5.28 -3.84
CA ALA A 73 -4.88 -4.50 -4.22
C ALA A 73 -5.35 -3.62 -3.06
N PHE A 74 -5.74 -2.39 -3.40
CA PHE A 74 -6.40 -1.45 -2.50
C PHE A 74 -7.71 -0.96 -3.12
N PHE A 75 -8.73 -0.82 -2.27
CA PHE A 75 -10.04 -0.33 -2.64
C PHE A 75 -10.36 0.90 -1.80
N SER A 76 -10.66 2.01 -2.47
CA SER A 76 -11.06 3.24 -1.82
C SER A 76 -12.56 3.26 -1.51
N PRO A 77 -12.99 3.89 -0.41
CA PRO A 77 -14.39 4.23 -0.19
C PRO A 77 -15.02 5.07 -1.31
N THR A 78 -14.20 5.77 -2.10
CA THR A 78 -14.66 6.55 -3.26
C THR A 78 -14.87 5.72 -4.52
N GLY A 79 -14.59 4.41 -4.47
CA GLY A 79 -14.70 3.48 -5.60
C GLY A 79 -13.43 3.35 -6.44
N ALA A 80 -12.37 4.10 -6.13
CA ALA A 80 -11.07 3.95 -6.79
C ALA A 80 -10.40 2.61 -6.42
N LYS A 81 -9.68 2.03 -7.39
CA LYS A 81 -8.95 0.76 -7.20
C LYS A 81 -7.48 0.96 -7.55
N ILE A 82 -6.58 0.56 -6.66
CA ILE A 82 -5.13 0.63 -6.90
C ILE A 82 -4.56 -0.79 -6.97
N ASP A 83 -3.84 -1.03 -8.05
CA ASP A 83 -3.01 -2.21 -8.29
C ASP A 83 -1.56 -1.83 -8.00
N VAL A 84 -0.95 -2.40 -6.95
CA VAL A 84 0.46 -2.17 -6.63
C VAL A 84 1.25 -3.42 -6.98
N GLU A 85 2.27 -3.24 -7.82
CA GLU A 85 3.04 -4.34 -8.40
C GLU A 85 4.52 -4.19 -8.07
N ILE A 86 5.11 -5.26 -7.54
CA ILE A 86 6.53 -5.32 -7.16
C ILE A 86 7.28 -6.04 -8.28
N ASP A 87 7.73 -5.26 -9.25
CA ASP A 87 8.36 -5.77 -10.45
C ASP A 87 9.80 -6.19 -10.20
N GLY A 88 10.09 -7.46 -10.45
CA GLY A 88 11.43 -8.02 -10.38
C GLY A 88 12.28 -7.68 -11.60
N PRO A 89 13.56 -8.07 -11.60
CA PRO A 89 14.45 -7.83 -12.73
C PRO A 89 14.13 -8.84 -13.84
N PHE A 90 13.10 -8.55 -14.66
CA PHE A 90 12.72 -9.39 -15.78
C PHE A 90 13.36 -8.95 -17.10
N HIS A 91 13.85 -9.91 -17.87
CA HIS A 91 14.24 -9.68 -19.26
C HIS A 91 13.01 -9.33 -20.09
N ARG A 92 12.94 -8.10 -20.60
CA ARG A 92 11.84 -7.62 -21.44
C ARG A 92 11.93 -8.25 -22.83
N THR A 93 11.22 -9.36 -23.07
CA THR A 93 11.02 -9.87 -24.42
C THR A 93 9.91 -9.09 -25.14
N PRO A 94 9.90 -9.00 -26.47
CA PRO A 94 8.82 -8.34 -27.22
C PRO A 94 7.41 -8.88 -26.87
N GLU A 95 7.30 -10.20 -26.65
CA GLU A 95 6.05 -10.87 -26.29
C GLU A 95 5.61 -10.56 -24.86
N GLY A 96 6.57 -10.37 -23.94
CA GLY A 96 6.34 -9.90 -22.58
C GLY A 96 5.77 -8.47 -22.60
N ILE A 97 6.44 -7.56 -23.31
CA ILE A 97 6.00 -6.17 -23.46
C ILE A 97 4.58 -6.08 -24.03
N GLN A 98 4.25 -6.89 -25.03
CA GLN A 98 2.91 -6.86 -25.62
C GLN A 98 1.83 -7.39 -24.64
N ARG A 99 2.15 -8.43 -23.86
CA ARG A 99 1.25 -8.93 -22.80
C ARG A 99 1.03 -7.88 -21.72
N ASP A 100 2.09 -7.23 -21.26
CA ASP A 100 2.01 -6.20 -20.21
C ASP A 100 1.22 -5.00 -20.69
N ARG A 101 1.43 -4.56 -21.94
CA ARG A 101 0.60 -3.50 -22.56
C ARG A 101 -0.88 -3.86 -22.61
N LYS A 102 -1.21 -5.12 -22.94
CA LYS A 102 -2.60 -5.59 -22.96
C LYS A 102 -3.20 -5.60 -21.55
N ARG A 103 -2.42 -6.07 -20.57
CA ARG A 103 -2.80 -6.08 -19.15
C ARG A 103 -3.05 -4.66 -18.65
N ASP A 104 -2.08 -3.77 -18.78
CA ASP A 104 -2.15 -2.39 -18.30
C ASP A 104 -3.33 -1.64 -18.95
N LYS A 105 -3.57 -1.87 -20.26
CA LYS A 105 -4.76 -1.34 -20.96
C LYS A 105 -6.07 -1.86 -20.35
N TYR A 106 -6.15 -3.16 -20.06
CA TYR A 106 -7.33 -3.75 -19.43
C TYR A 106 -7.56 -3.18 -18.02
N MET A 107 -6.52 -3.12 -17.20
CA MET A 107 -6.59 -2.62 -15.83
C MET A 107 -7.11 -1.18 -15.82
N LYS A 108 -6.51 -0.31 -16.63
CA LYS A 108 -6.94 1.10 -16.76
C LYS A 108 -8.39 1.23 -17.24
N ALA A 109 -8.78 0.44 -18.25
CA ALA A 109 -10.15 0.45 -18.76
C ALA A 109 -11.20 -0.01 -17.73
N ASN A 110 -10.79 -0.77 -16.72
CA ASN A 110 -11.65 -1.29 -15.64
C ASN A 110 -11.46 -0.53 -14.32
N GLY A 111 -10.96 0.70 -14.37
CA GLY A 111 -10.88 1.61 -13.22
C GLY A 111 -9.73 1.34 -12.25
N TRP A 112 -8.74 0.53 -12.64
CA TRP A 112 -7.54 0.31 -11.84
C TRP A 112 -6.46 1.33 -12.16
N LYS A 113 -5.91 1.95 -11.13
CA LYS A 113 -4.66 2.72 -11.18
C LYS A 113 -3.51 1.79 -10.83
N VAL A 114 -2.59 1.59 -11.78
CA VAL A 114 -1.43 0.70 -11.60
C VAL A 114 -0.24 1.50 -11.07
N PHE A 115 0.29 1.11 -9.93
CA PHE A 115 1.50 1.66 -9.31
C PHE A 115 2.58 0.59 -9.26
N ARG A 116 3.60 0.71 -10.11
CA ARG A 116 4.66 -0.29 -10.25
C ARG A 116 5.93 0.19 -9.56
N ILE A 117 6.45 -0.62 -8.65
CA ILE A 117 7.72 -0.38 -7.95
C ILE A 117 8.70 -1.47 -8.35
N THR A 118 9.85 -1.09 -8.91
CA THR A 118 10.86 -2.07 -9.31
C THR A 118 11.77 -2.44 -8.14
N ASP A 119 12.29 -3.65 -8.16
CA ASP A 119 13.32 -4.12 -7.23
C ASP A 119 14.53 -3.17 -7.15
N ILE A 120 14.96 -2.62 -8.29
CA ILE A 120 16.04 -1.64 -8.37
C ILE A 120 15.70 -0.39 -7.55
N THR A 121 14.50 0.16 -7.70
CA THR A 121 14.08 1.37 -6.97
C THR A 121 13.87 1.12 -5.48
N LEU A 122 13.39 -0.08 -5.10
CA LEU A 122 13.27 -0.51 -3.70
C LEU A 122 14.64 -0.71 -3.06
N LYS A 123 15.64 -1.17 -3.82
CA LYS A 123 17.01 -1.32 -3.35
C LYS A 123 17.71 0.03 -3.21
N ASP A 124 17.49 0.95 -4.14
CA ASP A 124 18.05 2.30 -4.12
C ASP A 124 17.55 3.10 -2.92
N ASN A 125 16.23 3.18 -2.74
CA ASN A 125 15.64 3.93 -1.63
C ASN A 125 14.26 3.39 -1.25
N PHE A 126 14.26 2.38 -0.37
CA PHE A 126 13.04 1.69 0.06
C PHE A 126 12.03 2.66 0.67
N GLU A 127 12.47 3.47 1.63
CA GLU A 127 11.63 4.40 2.39
C GLU A 127 10.97 5.43 1.47
N LYS A 128 11.72 5.95 0.49
CA LYS A 128 11.15 6.85 -0.54
C LYS A 128 10.07 6.17 -1.36
N GLN A 129 10.26 4.92 -1.79
CA GLN A 129 9.23 4.22 -2.56
C GLN A 129 7.97 3.96 -1.74
N ILE A 130 8.12 3.61 -0.46
CA ILE A 130 6.98 3.45 0.45
C ILE A 130 6.25 4.79 0.64
N LEU A 131 6.96 5.91 0.83
CA LEU A 131 6.34 7.24 0.95
C LEU A 131 5.61 7.68 -0.32
N LEU A 132 6.15 7.38 -1.51
CA LEU A 132 5.47 7.66 -2.78
C LEU A 132 4.19 6.84 -2.90
N LEU A 133 4.23 5.56 -2.53
CA LEU A 133 3.04 4.72 -2.50
C LEU A 133 1.99 5.26 -1.50
N GLU A 134 2.41 5.66 -0.29
CA GLU A 134 1.50 6.28 0.69
C GLU A 134 0.81 7.53 0.13
N ALA A 135 1.56 8.39 -0.57
CA ALA A 135 0.99 9.57 -1.21
C ALA A 135 -0.08 9.20 -2.26
N GLU A 136 0.18 8.18 -3.07
CA GLU A 136 -0.77 7.70 -4.07
C GLU A 136 -2.03 7.05 -3.48
N LEU A 137 -1.89 6.32 -2.37
CA LEU A 137 -3.03 5.77 -1.62
C LEU A 137 -3.86 6.91 -1.01
N ASN A 138 -3.20 7.89 -0.39
CA ASN A 138 -3.87 9.02 0.27
C ASN A 138 -4.61 9.92 -0.72
N ASP A 139 -4.06 10.13 -1.93
CA ASP A 139 -4.68 10.90 -3.02
C ASP A 139 -6.06 10.34 -3.42
N VAL A 140 -6.22 9.02 -3.34
CA VAL A 140 -7.51 8.36 -3.64
C VAL A 140 -8.37 8.11 -2.40
N GLY A 141 -8.00 8.63 -1.23
CA GLY A 141 -8.78 8.49 0.00
C GLY A 141 -8.56 7.18 0.76
N ILE A 142 -7.44 6.49 0.52
CA ILE A 142 -7.03 5.30 1.27
C ILE A 142 -6.01 5.73 2.32
N TYR A 143 -6.44 5.75 3.58
CA TYR A 143 -5.63 6.21 4.71
C TYR A 143 -5.29 5.07 5.67
N PRO A 144 -4.23 5.22 6.48
CA PRO A 144 -3.95 4.32 7.59
C PRO A 144 -5.14 4.16 8.55
N SER A 145 -5.47 2.92 8.91
CA SER A 145 -6.47 2.60 9.92
C SER A 145 -5.90 1.65 10.96
N LYS A 146 -6.24 1.89 12.24
CA LYS A 146 -5.93 0.94 13.34
C LYS A 146 -6.83 -0.29 13.30
N ASP A 147 -7.93 -0.24 12.56
CA ASP A 147 -8.90 -1.33 12.44
C ASP A 147 -8.92 -1.91 11.01
N PRO A 148 -8.47 -3.16 10.81
CA PRO A 148 -8.51 -3.85 9.51
C PRO A 148 -9.92 -4.27 9.08
N THR A 149 -10.95 -4.11 9.92
CA THR A 149 -12.31 -4.58 9.61
C THR A 149 -12.98 -3.77 8.48
N PHE A 150 -12.42 -2.61 8.11
CA PHE A 150 -12.92 -1.73 7.05
C PHE A 150 -12.24 -1.94 5.69
N VAL A 151 -11.74 -3.15 5.41
CA VAL A 151 -11.21 -3.49 4.08
C VAL A 151 -12.36 -3.66 3.11
N LEU A 152 -12.53 -2.68 2.23
CA LEU A 152 -13.46 -2.75 1.11
C LEU A 152 -12.94 -3.74 0.08
N SER A 153 -13.83 -4.54 -0.50
CA SER A 153 -13.52 -5.44 -1.62
C SER A 153 -14.34 -5.04 -2.84
N GLU A 154 -13.90 -5.45 -4.03
CA GLU A 154 -14.71 -5.32 -5.24
C GLU A 154 -16.08 -5.99 -5.00
N GLN A 155 -17.18 -5.23 -5.17
CA GLN A 155 -18.54 -5.77 -5.16
C GLN A 155 -18.74 -6.50 -6.50
N GLU A 156 -19.09 -7.80 -6.44
CA GLU A 156 -19.28 -8.69 -7.60
C GLU A 156 -20.42 -8.27 -8.54
#